data_AF-A0A7C1LVA1-F1
#
_entry.id   AF-A0A7C1LVA1-F1
#
_cell.length_a   1.000
_cell.length_b   1.000
_cell.length_c   1.000
_cell.angle_alpha   90.00
_cell.angle_beta   90.00
_cell.angle_gamma   90.00
#
_symmetry.space_group_name_H-M   'P 1'
#
loop_
_entity.id
_entity.type
_entity.pdbx_description
1 polymer ?
#
loop_
_entity_poly.entity_id
_entity_poly.type
_entity_poly.pdbx_seq_one_letter_code
_entity_poly.pdbx_strand_id
1 'polypeptide(L)' 'MGVKLDLSFQDLLKSNSTILFDGGFGSELIKRGLEPGKVPDILNIENPDVITEIHKSYYDAGSDMCQTNT' A
#
# COMPACT_ATOMS: atom_id res chain seq x y z
N MET A 1 11.79 6.93 -23.91
CA MET A 1 10.80 7.98 -23.59
C MET A 1 9.42 7.37 -23.76
N GLY A 2 9.03 6.52 -22.81
CA GLY A 2 7.78 5.75 -22.88
C GLY A 2 6.67 6.53 -22.19
N VAL A 3 5.60 6.83 -22.93
CA VAL A 3 4.37 7.40 -22.37
C VAL A 3 3.81 6.37 -21.40
N LYS A 4 3.93 6.59 -20.08
CA LYS A 4 3.03 5.94 -19.13
C LYS A 4 1.68 6.63 -19.29
N LEU A 5 0.76 5.99 -19.99
CA LEU A 5 -0.65 6.35 -19.90
C LEU A 5 -1.05 6.04 -18.45
N ASP A 6 -1.28 7.10 -17.67
CA ASP A 6 -1.81 6.96 -16.31
C ASP A 6 -3.28 6.56 -16.45
N LEU A 7 -3.55 5.26 -16.39
CA LEU A 7 -4.90 4.72 -16.46
C LEU A 7 -5.59 5.03 -15.13
N SER A 8 -6.78 5.63 -15.18
CA SER A 8 -7.58 5.80 -13.97
C SER A 8 -8.06 4.44 -13.45
N PHE A 9 -8.44 4.36 -12.18
CA PHE A 9 -9.07 3.15 -11.64
C PHE A 9 -10.31 2.74 -12.45
N GLN A 10 -11.09 3.71 -12.94
CA GLN A 10 -12.25 3.44 -13.80
C GLN A 10 -11.84 2.85 -15.16
N ASP A 11 -10.69 3.25 -15.72
CA ASP A 11 -10.17 2.66 -16.95
C ASP A 11 -9.72 1.21 -16.72
N LEU A 12 -9.07 0.95 -15.58
CA LEU A 12 -8.66 -0.41 -15.19
C LEU A 12 -9.88 -1.33 -14.99
N LEU A 13 -10.95 -0.86 -14.36
CA LEU A 13 -12.18 -1.63 -14.17
C LEU A 13 -12.92 -1.96 -15.49
N LYS A 14 -12.80 -1.09 -16.50
CA LYS A 14 -13.36 -1.34 -17.84
C LYS A 14 -12.49 -2.28 -18.67
N SER A 15 -11.22 -2.42 -18.29
CA SER A 15 -10.33 -3.39 -18.88
C SER A 15 -10.66 -4.80 -18.37
N ASN A 16 -10.29 -5.84 -19.13
CA ASN A 16 -10.40 -7.22 -18.67
C ASN A 16 -9.17 -7.66 -17.83
N SER A 17 -8.53 -6.70 -17.16
CA SER A 17 -7.30 -6.94 -16.37
C SER A 17 -7.66 -7.28 -14.93
N THR A 18 -6.83 -8.11 -14.30
CA THR A 18 -6.88 -8.29 -12.84
C THR A 18 -6.14 -7.13 -12.19
N ILE A 19 -6.72 -6.54 -11.14
CA ILE A 19 -6.09 -5.51 -10.31
C ILE A 19 -5.78 -6.14 -8.95
N LEU A 20 -4.51 -6.25 -8.60
CA LEU A 20 -4.08 -6.82 -7.32
C LEU A 20 -3.93 -5.71 -6.28
N PHE A 21 -4.74 -5.76 -5.23
CA PHE A 21 -4.60 -4.88 -4.06
C PHE A 21 -3.48 -5.39 -3.12
N ASP A 22 -3.13 -4.57 -2.14
CA ASP A 22 -2.21 -4.93 -1.07
C ASP A 22 -2.81 -5.94 -0.09
N GLY A 23 -1.97 -6.37 0.85
CA GLY A 23 -2.35 -7.31 1.91
C GLY A 23 -2.65 -6.62 3.24
N GLY A 24 -2.55 -7.39 4.32
CA GLY A 24 -2.83 -6.90 5.68
C GLY A 24 -1.79 -5.91 6.19
N PHE A 25 -2.01 -4.61 6.01
CA PHE A 25 -1.12 -3.54 6.48
C PHE A 25 -0.86 -3.60 8.00
N GLY A 26 -1.92 -3.76 8.80
CA GLY A 26 -1.81 -3.88 10.26
C GLY A 26 -0.98 -5.10 10.72
N SER A 27 -1.00 -6.20 9.97
CA SER A 27 -0.16 -7.38 10.29
C SER A 27 1.32 -7.07 10.10
N GLU A 28 1.67 -6.31 9.06
CA GLU A 28 3.04 -5.88 8.80
C GLU A 28 3.54 -4.88 9.84
N LEU A 29 2.66 -4.02 10.37
CA LEU A 29 2.97 -3.14 11.49
C LEU A 29 3.22 -3.90 12.79
N ILE A 30 2.36 -4.87 13.13
CA ILE A 30 2.54 -5.70 14.33
C ILE A 30 3.86 -6.48 14.26
N LYS A 31 4.20 -7.06 13.11
CA LYS A 31 5.50 -7.73 12.90
C LYS A 31 6.70 -6.81 13.11
N ARG A 32 6.54 -5.52 12.83
CA ARG A 32 7.56 -4.47 13.02
C ARG A 32 7.51 -3.81 14.41
N GLY A 33 6.68 -4.33 15.32
CA GLY A 33 6.67 -3.93 16.72
C GLY A 33 5.54 -2.97 17.11
N LEU A 34 4.52 -2.77 16.28
CA LEU A 34 3.33 -2.03 16.71
C LEU A 34 2.62 -2.79 17.84
N GLU A 35 2.56 -2.16 19.01
CA GLU A 35 1.87 -2.74 20.17
C GLU A 35 0.34 -2.72 20.00
N PRO A 36 -0.37 -3.73 20.55
CA PRO A 36 -1.83 -3.72 20.58
C PRO A 36 -2.39 -2.44 21.24
N GLY A 37 -3.43 -1.87 20.64
CA GLY A 37 -4.12 -0.68 21.16
C GLY A 37 -3.44 0.66 20.82
N LYS A 38 -2.31 0.65 20.09
CA LYS A 38 -1.73 1.87 19.49
C LYS A 38 -2.47 2.24 18.20
N VAL A 39 -2.47 3.53 17.87
CA VAL A 39 -3.07 4.07 16.64
C VAL A 39 -2.05 3.94 15.50
N PRO A 40 -2.29 3.11 14.47
CA PRO A 40 -1.34 2.91 13.36
C PRO A 40 -1.02 4.20 12.59
N ASP A 41 -2.00 5.08 12.43
CA ASP A 41 -1.93 6.24 11.56
C ASP A 41 -0.95 7.31 12.06
N ILE A 42 -0.63 7.31 13.37
CA ILE A 42 0.36 8.23 13.93
C ILE A 42 1.76 7.98 13.34
N LEU A 43 2.04 6.74 12.92
CA LEU A 43 3.31 6.37 12.31
C LEU A 43 3.51 7.02 10.94
N ASN A 44 2.45 7.52 10.29
CA ASN A 44 2.61 8.36 9.10
C ASN A 44 3.40 9.64 9.39
N ILE A 45 3.39 10.11 10.64
CA ILE A 45 4.06 11.33 11.08
C ILE A 45 5.33 10.98 11.85
N GLU A 46 5.24 10.06 12.79
CA GLU A 46 6.36 9.72 13.69
C GLU A 46 7.42 8.83 13.03
N ASN A 47 7.01 7.93 12.13
CA ASN A 47 7.88 6.94 11.49
C ASN A 47 7.49 6.68 10.00
N PRO A 48 7.44 7.72 9.14
CA PRO A 48 6.96 7.61 7.76
C PRO A 48 7.76 6.62 6.90
N ASP A 49 9.02 6.37 7.25
CA ASP A 49 9.86 5.41 6.54
C ASP A 49 9.32 3.98 6.66
N VAL A 50 8.81 3.60 7.84
CA VAL A 50 8.20 2.27 8.06
C VAL A 50 6.96 2.09 7.18
N ILE A 51 6.13 3.14 7.07
CA ILE A 51 4.93 3.13 6.22
C ILE A 51 5.32 2.99 4.75
N THR A 52 6.32 3.75 4.32
CA THR A 52 6.84 3.72 2.95
C THR A 52 7.41 2.34 2.61
N GLU A 53 8.17 1.73 3.52
CA GLU A 53 8.73 0.39 3.35
C GLU A 53 7.64 -0.70 3.23
N ILE A 54 6.57 -0.61 4.01
CA ILE A 54 5.46 -1.57 3.92
C ILE A 54 4.75 -1.44 2.57
N HIS A 55 4.37 -0.23 2.14
CA HIS A 55 3.77 -0.03 0.80
C HIS A 55 4.71 -0.52 -0.30
N LYS A 56 5.99 -0.18 -0.21
CA LYS A 56 7.00 -0.66 -1.15
C LYS A 56 7.06 -2.19 -1.21
N SER A 57 6.97 -2.87 -0.06
CA SER A 57 7.00 -4.32 -0.02
C SER A 57 5.80 -4.97 -0.74
N TYR A 58 4.62 -4.33 -0.73
CA TYR A 58 3.46 -4.79 -1.49
C TYR A 58 3.63 -4.58 -2.99
N TYR A 59 4.14 -3.41 -3.40
CA TYR A 59 4.48 -3.18 -4.82
C TYR A 59 5.56 -4.13 -5.32
N ASP A 60 6.60 -4.39 -4.52
CA ASP A 60 7.66 -5.36 -4.86
C ASP A 60 7.12 -6.80 -4.94
N ALA A 61 6.05 -7.12 -4.18
CA ALA A 61 5.33 -8.40 -4.25
C ALA A 61 4.32 -8.50 -5.41
N GLY A 62 4.07 -7.40 -6.13
CA GLY A 62 3.23 -7.36 -7.33
C GLY A 62 1.87 -6.68 -7.16
N SER A 63 1.59 -6.02 -6.04
CA SER A 63 0.37 -5.20 -5.92
C SER A 63 0.37 -4.07 -6.96
N ASP A 64 -0.77 -3.84 -7.59
CA ASP A 64 -1.01 -2.71 -8.50
C ASP A 64 -1.47 -1.47 -7.74
N MET A 65 -2.15 -1.67 -6.60
CA MET A 65 -2.72 -0.61 -5.77
C MET A 65 -2.53 -0.95 -4.29
N CYS A 66 -2.31 0.08 -3.47
CA CYS A 66 -2.28 -0.04 -2.00
C CYS A 66 -3.36 0.84 -1.39
N GLN A 67 -3.87 0.43 -0.22
CA GLN A 67 -4.75 1.25 0.59
C GLN A 67 -3.92 2.16 1.50
N THR A 68 -4.34 3.41 1.74
CA THR A 68 -3.60 4.33 2.62
C THR A 68 -3.67 3.88 4.08
N ASN A 69 -2.60 4.13 4.85
CA ASN A 69 -2.62 4.03 6.31
C ASN A 69 -3.35 5.26 6.87
N THR A 70 -4.64 5.16 7.19
CA THR A 70 -5.53 6.29 7.56
C THR A 70 -6.65 5.85 8.47
#